data_AF-A0AAE4AI46-F1
#
_entry.id   AF-A0AAE4AI46-F1
#
_cell.length_a   1.000
_cell.length_b   1.000
_cell.length_c   1.000
_cell.angle_alpha   90.00
_cell.angle_beta   90.00
_cell.angle_gamma   90.00
#
_symmetry.space_group_name_H-M   'P 1'
#
loop_
_entity.id
_entity.type
_entity.pdbx_description
1 polymer ?
#
loop_
_entity_poly.entity_id
_entity_poly.type
_entity_poly.pdbx_seq_one_letter_code
_entity_poly.pdbx_strand_id
1 'polypeptide(L)' 'METYSLLRQFADSWMLLALFIFFLGTWVWAFRPGSRRVHEDAANTIFRHEDAPAEDDGDRSQDATTDPEGPK' A
#
# COMPACT_ATOMS: atom_id res chain seq x y z
N MET A 1 -54.83 11.83 18.34
CA MET A 1 -54.32 11.02 17.22
C MET A 1 -53.01 11.58 16.64
N GLU A 2 -52.69 12.86 16.83
CA GLU A 2 -51.46 13.52 16.31
C GLU A 2 -50.13 12.88 16.74
N THR A 3 -49.96 12.55 18.02
CA THR A 3 -48.69 12.03 18.57
C THR A 3 -48.34 10.63 18.07
N TYR A 4 -49.34 9.75 17.93
CA TYR A 4 -49.14 8.40 17.39
C TYR A 4 -48.73 8.42 15.92
N SER A 5 -49.35 9.32 15.13
CA SER A 5 -49.00 9.52 13.72
C SER A 5 -47.55 9.96 13.55
N LEU A 6 -47.10 10.93 14.36
CA LEU A 6 -45.71 11.40 14.37
C LEU A 6 -44.70 10.29 14.72
N LEU A 7 -44.94 9.55 15.81
CA LEU A 7 -44.06 8.45 16.22
C LEU A 7 -43.99 7.35 15.15
N ARG A 8 -45.12 7.05 14.49
CA ARG A 8 -45.20 6.02 13.45
C ARG A 8 -44.43 6.39 12.20
N GLN A 9 -44.57 7.63 11.72
CA GLN A 9 -43.80 8.10 10.56
C GLN A 9 -42.29 8.05 10.81
N PHE A 10 -41.85 8.40 12.02
CA PHE A 10 -40.45 8.28 12.42
C PHE A 10 -39.99 6.81 12.45
N ALA A 11 -40.81 5.92 13.02
CA ALA A 11 -40.51 4.48 13.10
C ALA A 11 -40.39 3.83 11.71
N ASP A 12 -41.29 4.16 10.78
CA ASP A 12 -41.30 3.58 9.43
C ASP A 12 -40.06 3.98 8.60
N SER A 13 -39.43 5.12 8.88
CA SER A 13 -38.25 5.61 8.13
C SER A 13 -36.90 5.00 8.53
N TRP A 14 -36.82 4.18 9.59
CA TRP A 14 -35.55 3.66 10.11
C TRP A 14 -34.80 2.74 9.13
N MET A 15 -35.51 1.88 8.39
CA MET A 15 -34.86 0.97 7.43
C MET A 15 -34.27 1.74 6.24
N LEU A 16 -34.98 2.76 5.74
CA LEU A 16 -34.49 3.65 4.69
C LEU A 16 -33.26 4.43 5.15
N LEU A 17 -33.27 4.93 6.39
CA LEU A 17 -32.13 5.64 6.98
C LEU A 17 -30.91 4.72 7.12
N ALA A 18 -31.11 3.47 7.55
CA ALA A 18 -30.02 2.48 7.68
C ALA A 18 -29.34 2.20 6.33
N LEU A 19 -30.12 1.98 5.26
CA LEU A 19 -29.61 1.79 3.90
C LEU A 19 -28.86 3.04 3.39
N PHE A 20 -29.38 4.23 3.69
CA PHE A 20 -28.74 5.49 3.32
C PHE A 20 -27.38 5.66 4.02
N ILE A 21 -27.32 5.45 5.35
CA ILE A 21 -26.06 5.49 6.10
C ILE A 21 -25.09 4.43 5.61
N PHE A 22 -25.56 3.21 5.34
CA PHE A 22 -24.73 2.15 4.76
C PHE A 22 -24.13 2.57 3.42
N PHE A 23 -24.93 3.18 2.53
CA PHE A 23 -24.48 3.70 1.25
C PHE A 23 -23.42 4.80 1.40
N LEU A 24 -23.60 5.75 2.33
CA LEU A 24 -22.55 6.72 2.62
C LEU A 24 -21.30 6.05 3.19
N GLY A 25 -21.47 5.03 4.03
CA GLY A 25 -20.38 4.24 4.58
C GLY A 25 -19.54 3.57 3.49
N THR A 26 -20.19 2.95 2.49
CA THR A 26 -19.48 2.34 1.35
C THR A 26 -18.82 3.38 0.47
N TRP A 27 -19.47 4.52 0.24
CA TRP A 27 -18.88 5.66 -0.48
C TRP A 27 -17.60 6.15 0.21
N VAL A 28 -17.68 6.49 1.49
CA VAL A 28 -16.53 6.94 2.29
C VAL A 28 -15.43 5.87 2.34
N TRP A 29 -15.78 4.60 2.45
CA TRP A 29 -14.82 3.50 2.43
C TRP A 29 -14.11 3.37 1.08
N ALA A 30 -14.82 3.51 -0.04
CA ALA A 30 -14.22 3.49 -1.38
C ALA A 30 -13.24 4.65 -1.60
N PHE A 31 -13.53 5.83 -1.03
CA PHE A 31 -12.62 6.97 -1.08
C PHE A 31 -11.55 6.95 0.01
N ARG A 32 -11.57 5.99 0.96
CA ARG A 32 -10.54 5.89 1.99
C ARG A 32 -9.23 5.49 1.33
N PRO A 33 -8.21 6.37 1.30
CA PRO A 33 -6.96 6.12 0.60
C PRO A 33 -6.06 5.22 1.46
N GLY A 34 -6.48 3.97 1.70
CA GLY A 34 -5.78 3.02 2.58
C GLY A 34 -4.59 2.32 1.94
N SER A 35 -4.57 2.20 0.61
CA SER A 35 -3.61 1.33 -0.10
C SER A 35 -2.53 2.09 -0.89
N ARG A 36 -2.55 3.43 -0.89
CA ARG A 36 -1.59 4.21 -1.71
C ARG A 36 -0.12 3.89 -1.40
N ARG A 37 0.22 3.61 -0.14
CA ARG A 37 1.61 3.34 0.26
C ARG A 37 2.13 1.96 -0.18
N VAL A 38 1.27 0.94 -0.29
CA VAL A 38 1.70 -0.41 -0.69
C VAL A 38 1.81 -0.52 -2.21
N HIS A 39 0.94 0.16 -2.95
CA HIS A 39 1.03 0.20 -4.43
C HIS A 39 2.22 1.02 -4.93
N GLU A 40 2.60 2.08 -4.20
CA GLU A 40 3.77 2.91 -4.53
C GLU A 40 5.10 2.17 -4.35
N ASP A 41 5.19 1.29 -3.34
CA ASP A 41 6.40 0.48 -3.08
C ASP A 41 6.53 -0.69 -4.08
N ALA A 42 5.41 -1.33 -4.45
CA ALA A 42 5.37 -2.36 -5.49
C ALA A 42 5.73 -1.80 -6.88
N ALA A 43 5.23 -0.61 -7.21
CA ALA A 43 5.54 0.06 -8.49
C ALA A 43 7.01 0.49 -8.58
N ASN A 44 7.63 0.90 -7.46
CA ASN A 44 9.04 1.30 -7.44
C ASN A 44 10.02 0.12 -7.32
N THR A 45 9.54 -1.13 -7.19
CA THR A 45 10.44 -2.29 -7.07
C THR A 45 11.27 -2.51 -8.34
N ILE A 46 10.69 -2.29 -9.52
CA ILE A 46 11.40 -2.48 -10.81
C ILE A 46 12.36 -1.31 -11.10
N PHE A 47 11.99 -0.09 -10.71
CA PHE A 47 12.79 1.12 -11.00
C PHE A 47 13.84 1.45 -9.93
N ARG A 48 13.90 0.69 -8.83
CA ARG A 48 14.81 0.94 -7.69
C ARG A 48 16.29 0.93 -8.06
N HIS A 49 16.65 0.35 -9.21
CA HIS A 49 18.04 0.19 -9.67
C HIS A 49 18.36 1.01 -10.94
N GLU A 50 17.50 1.96 -11.31
CA GLU A 50 17.69 2.78 -12.52
C GLU A 50 18.65 3.97 -12.28
N ASP A 51 18.61 4.58 -11.08
CA ASP A 51 19.41 5.79 -10.76
C ASP A 51 20.84 5.48 -10.27
N ALA A 52 21.10 4.26 -9.81
CA ALA A 52 22.44 3.79 -9.48
C ALA A 52 22.51 2.26 -9.63
N PRO A 53 23.53 1.71 -10.31
CA PRO A 53 23.73 0.26 -10.31
C PRO A 53 23.93 -0.22 -8.88
N ALA A 54 23.41 -1.40 -8.54
CA ALA A 54 23.81 -2.06 -7.31
C ALA A 54 25.34 -2.14 -7.27
N GLU A 55 25.96 -1.73 -6.16
CA GLU A 55 27.40 -1.91 -5.98
C GLU A 55 27.72 -3.38 -6.25
N ASP A 56 28.56 -3.60 -7.27
CA ASP A 56 29.06 -4.92 -7.62
C ASP A 56 29.90 -5.39 -6.44
N ASP A 57 29.31 -6.27 -5.62
CA ASP A 57 29.97 -6.95 -4.51
C ASP A 57 30.90 -8.05 -5.09
N GLY A 58 31.78 -7.61 -5.98
CA GLY A 58 32.31 -8.42 -7.07
C GLY A 58 33.69 -7.99 -7.55
N ASP A 59 34.53 -7.35 -6.73
CA ASP A 59 35.99 -7.40 -6.97
C ASP A 59 36.82 -7.13 -5.70
N ARG A 60 37.12 -8.21 -4.96
CA ARG A 60 38.47 -8.39 -4.42
C ARG A 60 39.08 -9.62 -5.06
N SER A 61 39.50 -9.44 -6.32
CA SER A 61 40.76 -9.91 -6.90
C SER A 61 41.53 -10.83 -5.93
N GLN A 62 41.72 -12.12 -6.18
CA GLN A 62 42.53 -12.61 -7.30
C GLN A 62 43.65 -11.62 -7.65
N ASP A 63 44.42 -11.23 -6.64
CA ASP A 63 45.72 -10.62 -6.83
C ASP A 63 46.76 -11.75 -6.90
N ALA A 64 47.17 -12.03 -8.14
CA ALA A 64 48.48 -12.50 -8.58
C ALA A 64 49.21 -13.49 -7.65
N THR A 65 49.16 -14.80 -7.95
CA THR A 65 50.25 -15.43 -8.72
C THR A 65 51.10 -14.41 -9.49
N THR A 66 52.15 -13.89 -8.85
CA THR A 66 53.54 -13.79 -9.34
C THR A 66 54.35 -12.90 -8.40
N ASP A 67 55.21 -13.51 -7.58
CA ASP A 67 56.54 -12.93 -7.32
C ASP A 67 57.58 -14.08 -7.46
N PRO A 68 58.63 -13.92 -8.28
CA PRO A 68 59.39 -15.02 -8.85
C PRO A 68 60.77 -15.14 -8.20
N GLU A 69 60.93 -15.93 -7.13
CA GLU A 69 62.27 -16.35 -6.70
C GLU A 69 62.28 -17.78 -6.12
N GLY A 70 62.92 -18.70 -6.83
CA GLY A 70 63.75 -19.74 -6.21
C GLY A 70 65.21 -19.50 -6.62
N PRO A 71 66.20 -20.28 -6.17
CA PRO A 71 66.35 -21.14 -4.99
C PRO A 71 67.42 -20.60 -4.01
N LYS A 72 67.49 -21.13 -2.78
CA LYS A 72 68.73 -21.37 -2.00
C LYS A 72 68.42 -22.31 -0.84
#